data_AF-A0AAV7W7D5-F1
#
_entry.id   AF-A0AAV7W7D5-F1
#
_cell.length_a   1.000
_cell.length_b   1.000
_cell.length_c   1.000
_cell.angle_alpha   90.00
_cell.angle_beta   90.00
_cell.angle_gamma   90.00
#
_symmetry.space_group_name_H-M   'P 1'
#
loop_
_entity.id
_entity.type
_entity.pdbx_description
1 polymer ?
#
loop_
_entity_poly.entity_id
_entity_poly.type
_entity_poly.pdbx_seq_one_letter_code
_entity_poly.pdbx_strand_id
1 'polypeptide(L)'
;MFLTILSCAFCDDEETSIKIRYGTDGRLFNLWRLQAKTKVEEDSVCDFQFTDDCALNAATEAQMQQRMSCFSTAYRNVGLTFSTKKTEVLHQPALQKTYAETTIIAEGEILKAVDKFTYLSSTLSRSVNINSEVDTRIANASSAFGQLWERKGIKLSTKLKMYKAIVLPILLHACET
;
A
#
# COMPACT_ATOMS: atom_id res chain seq x y z
N MET A 1 3.98 6.56 20.56
CA MET A 1 4.09 7.70 19.62
C MET A 1 3.18 7.51 18.40
N PHE A 2 3.24 6.39 17.68
CA PHE A 2 2.32 6.13 16.55
C PHE A 2 0.84 6.02 16.97
N LEU A 3 0.54 5.24 18.02
CA LEU A 3 -0.82 5.13 18.56
C LEU A 3 -1.41 6.47 19.06
N THR A 4 -0.57 7.37 19.56
CA THR A 4 -1.00 8.71 20.00
C THR A 4 -1.31 9.63 18.83
N ILE A 5 -0.57 9.52 17.72
CA ILE A 5 -0.88 10.25 16.48
C ILE A 5 -2.20 9.74 15.89
N LEU A 6 -2.39 8.42 15.88
CA LEU A 6 -3.62 7.76 15.41
C LEU A 6 -4.85 8.21 16.22
N SER A 7 -4.76 8.16 17.55
CA SER A 7 -5.84 8.64 18.41
C SER A 7 -6.14 10.12 18.14
N CYS A 8 -5.12 10.97 17.95
CA CYS A 8 -5.37 12.38 17.65
C CYS A 8 -5.90 12.63 16.23
N ALA A 9 -5.54 11.81 15.24
CA ALA A 9 -5.88 12.02 13.83
C ALA A 9 -7.21 11.37 13.41
N PHE A 10 -7.61 10.29 14.07
CA PHE A 10 -8.77 9.46 13.67
C PHE A 10 -9.79 9.28 14.79
N CYS A 11 -9.80 10.18 15.78
CA CYS A 11 -10.46 9.95 17.07
C CYS A 11 -11.97 9.62 17.03
N ASP A 12 -12.69 9.84 15.92
CA ASP A 12 -14.15 9.64 15.87
C ASP A 12 -14.72 9.21 14.49
N ASP A 13 -13.90 8.71 13.56
CA ASP A 13 -14.30 8.69 12.14
C ASP A 13 -14.46 7.29 11.51
N GLU A 14 -15.43 6.52 12.01
CA GLU A 14 -15.90 5.28 11.35
C GLU A 14 -16.51 5.55 9.95
N GLU A 15 -16.89 6.80 9.65
CA GLU A 15 -17.56 7.17 8.41
C GLU A 15 -16.57 7.32 7.23
N THR A 16 -15.30 7.60 7.52
CA THR A 16 -14.27 7.83 6.49
C THR A 16 -13.35 6.65 6.24
N SER A 17 -13.49 5.56 7.01
CA SER A 17 -12.66 4.37 6.90
C SER A 17 -13.10 3.43 5.76
N ILE A 18 -12.15 2.72 5.16
CA ILE A 18 -12.47 1.70 4.15
C ILE A 18 -12.86 0.41 4.87
N LYS A 19 -14.11 -0.01 4.67
CA LYS A 19 -14.64 -1.25 5.25
C LYS A 19 -14.14 -2.46 4.47
N ILE A 20 -13.61 -3.44 5.19
CA ILE A 20 -13.13 -4.71 4.67
C ILE A 20 -13.95 -5.83 5.31
N ARG A 21 -14.45 -6.74 4.48
CA ARG A 21 -15.05 -8.00 4.95
C ARG A 21 -14.13 -9.16 4.64
N TYR A 22 -13.82 -9.96 5.64
CA TYR A 22 -12.91 -11.10 5.50
C TYR A 22 -13.40 -12.33 6.27
N GLY A 23 -12.85 -13.49 5.95
CA GLY A 23 -13.10 -14.75 6.64
C GLY A 23 -11.80 -15.54 6.79
N THR A 24 -11.63 -16.23 7.91
CA THR A 24 -10.39 -16.93 8.29
C THR A 24 -10.41 -18.44 7.97
N ASP A 25 -11.42 -18.91 7.24
CA ASP A 25 -11.73 -20.35 7.10
C ASP A 25 -10.87 -21.14 6.09
N GLY A 26 -9.63 -20.68 5.86
CA GLY A 26 -8.57 -21.38 5.13
C GLY A 26 -8.79 -21.53 3.61
N ARG A 27 -9.81 -20.88 3.03
CA ARG A 27 -10.13 -20.97 1.59
C ARG A 27 -10.32 -19.58 0.96
N LEU A 28 -9.20 -18.96 0.59
CA LEU A 28 -9.11 -17.59 0.05
C LEU A 28 -9.96 -17.29 -1.21
N PHE A 29 -10.18 -18.27 -2.09
CA PHE A 29 -10.76 -18.01 -3.43
C PHE A 29 -12.27 -18.24 -3.56
N ASN A 30 -12.99 -18.48 -2.46
CA ASN A 30 -14.45 -18.64 -2.53
C ASN A 30 -15.19 -17.39 -2.03
N LEU A 31 -15.35 -16.40 -2.92
CA LEU A 31 -16.00 -15.12 -2.61
C LEU A 31 -17.46 -15.24 -2.15
N TRP A 32 -18.17 -16.31 -2.51
CA TRP A 32 -19.54 -16.57 -2.03
C TRP A 32 -19.60 -16.68 -0.50
N ARG A 33 -18.50 -17.08 0.15
CA ARG A 33 -18.45 -17.16 1.61
C ARG A 33 -18.42 -15.81 2.29
N LEU A 34 -17.96 -14.74 1.63
CA LEU A 34 -18.06 -13.37 2.15
C LEU A 34 -19.51 -12.86 2.21
N GLN A 35 -20.46 -13.61 1.63
CA GLN A 35 -21.90 -13.37 1.75
C GLN A 35 -22.55 -14.19 2.88
N ALA A 36 -21.81 -15.09 3.53
CA ALA A 36 -22.33 -15.88 4.64
C ALA A 36 -22.55 -14.99 5.87
N LYS A 37 -23.65 -15.22 6.59
CA LYS A 37 -23.99 -14.47 7.82
C LYS A 37 -23.11 -14.82 9.03
N THR A 38 -22.40 -15.94 8.95
CA THR A 38 -21.55 -16.48 10.03
C THR A 38 -20.14 -16.66 9.50
N LYS A 39 -19.11 -16.47 10.35
CA LYS A 39 -17.68 -16.63 10.00
C LYS A 39 -17.15 -15.60 9.00
N VAL A 40 -17.83 -14.47 8.89
CA VAL A 40 -17.34 -13.27 8.20
C VAL A 40 -17.22 -12.18 9.26
N GLU A 41 -16.06 -11.55 9.29
CA GLU A 41 -15.77 -10.40 10.14
C GLU A 41 -15.69 -9.16 9.25
N GLU A 42 -16.05 -8.02 9.82
CA GLU A 42 -15.96 -6.72 9.18
C GLU A 42 -15.04 -5.83 10.02
N ASP A 43 -14.10 -5.19 9.36
CA ASP A 43 -13.15 -4.29 9.99
C ASP A 43 -12.96 -3.06 9.10
N SER A 44 -12.47 -1.99 9.69
CA SER A 44 -12.32 -0.70 9.05
C SER A 44 -10.86 -0.32 9.01
N VAL A 45 -10.31 -0.14 7.80
CA VAL A 45 -8.92 0.22 7.60
C VAL A 45 -8.81 1.69 7.25
N CYS A 46 -8.03 2.41 8.06
CA CYS A 46 -7.83 3.85 7.95
C CYS A 46 -6.45 4.25 7.44
N ASP A 47 -5.46 3.39 7.64
CA ASP A 47 -4.06 3.68 7.41
C ASP A 47 -3.25 2.40 7.40
N PHE A 48 -2.08 2.49 6.77
CA PHE A 48 -1.05 1.46 6.76
C PHE A 48 0.24 2.11 7.22
N GLN A 49 0.66 1.81 8.46
CA GLN A 49 1.89 2.35 9.05
C GLN A 49 2.96 1.28 9.15
N PHE A 50 4.16 1.62 8.69
CA PHE A 50 5.35 0.77 8.84
C PHE A 50 6.58 1.65 9.01
N THR A 51 7.24 1.53 10.17
CA THR A 51 8.37 2.40 10.54
C THR A 51 8.06 3.88 10.33
N ASP A 52 8.73 4.53 9.40
CA ASP A 52 8.60 5.93 8.98
C ASP A 52 7.66 6.12 7.77
N ASP A 53 7.27 5.04 7.09
CA ASP A 53 6.35 5.06 5.96
C ASP A 53 4.90 4.93 6.44
N CYS A 54 4.02 5.76 5.88
CA CYS A 54 2.58 5.71 6.13
C CYS A 54 1.81 5.89 4.82
N ALA A 55 0.82 5.03 4.59
CA ALA A 55 -0.16 5.20 3.53
C ALA A 55 -1.54 5.42 4.13
N LEU A 56 -2.20 6.50 3.74
CA LEU A 56 -3.56 6.81 4.14
C LEU A 56 -4.52 6.38 3.03
N ASN A 57 -5.73 5.96 3.41
CA ASN A 57 -6.79 5.62 2.47
C ASN A 57 -8.09 6.38 2.83
N ALA A 58 -8.92 6.62 1.81
CA ALA A 58 -10.23 7.24 1.94
C ALA A 58 -11.10 6.88 0.73
N ALA A 59 -12.42 6.90 0.88
CA ALA A 59 -13.35 6.61 -0.22
C ALA A 59 -13.57 7.82 -1.16
N THR A 60 -13.30 9.04 -0.69
CA THR A 60 -13.51 10.28 -1.44
C THR A 60 -12.34 11.25 -1.25
N GLU A 61 -12.19 12.18 -2.20
CA GLU A 61 -11.18 13.24 -2.15
C GLU A 61 -11.34 14.15 -0.92
N ALA A 62 -12.58 14.53 -0.57
CA ALA A 62 -12.85 15.36 0.60
C ALA A 62 -12.40 14.67 1.90
N GLN A 63 -12.71 13.37 2.03
CA GLN A 63 -12.27 12.57 3.18
C GLN A 63 -10.75 12.41 3.21
N MET A 64 -10.10 12.23 2.05
CA MET A 64 -8.64 12.19 1.96
C MET A 64 -8.01 13.51 2.40
N GLN A 65 -8.56 14.65 1.97
CA GLN A 65 -8.08 15.98 2.38
C GLN A 65 -8.24 16.19 3.89
N GLN A 66 -9.39 15.81 4.45
CA GLN A 66 -9.62 15.86 5.90
C GLN A 66 -8.59 15.00 6.64
N ARG A 67 -8.40 13.74 6.22
CA ARG A 67 -7.43 12.82 6.82
C ARG A 67 -6.01 13.37 6.74
N MET A 68 -5.58 13.88 5.60
CA MET A 68 -4.27 14.49 5.44
C MET A 68 -4.07 15.70 6.37
N SER A 69 -5.11 16.53 6.54
CA SER A 69 -5.07 17.71 7.41
C SER A 69 -4.98 17.33 8.90
N CYS A 70 -5.77 16.34 9.33
CA CYS A 70 -5.72 15.78 10.68
C CYS A 70 -4.37 15.12 10.97
N PHE A 71 -3.87 14.33 10.01
CA PHE A 71 -2.58 13.65 10.11
C PHE A 71 -1.42 14.65 10.21
N SER A 72 -1.40 15.68 9.36
CA SER A 72 -0.42 16.78 9.42
C SER A 72 -0.44 17.49 10.77
N THR A 73 -1.63 17.83 11.27
CA THR A 73 -1.80 18.48 12.58
C THR A 73 -1.29 17.61 13.72
N ALA A 74 -1.64 16.31 13.72
CA ALA A 74 -1.19 15.38 14.74
C ALA A 74 0.32 15.16 14.72
N TYR A 75 0.94 15.04 13.54
CA TYR A 75 2.40 14.97 13.37
C TYR A 75 3.08 16.21 13.93
N ARG A 76 2.59 17.40 13.59
CA ARG A 76 3.14 18.66 14.09
C ARG A 76 3.04 18.76 15.61
N ASN A 77 1.93 18.31 16.20
CA ASN A 77 1.72 18.35 17.64
C ASN A 77 2.70 17.46 18.43
N VAL A 78 3.22 16.40 17.79
CA VAL A 78 4.26 15.54 18.38
C VAL A 78 5.68 15.92 17.95
N GLY A 79 5.84 17.07 17.28
CA GLY A 79 7.13 17.59 16.84
C GLY A 79 7.73 16.88 15.63
N LEU A 80 6.90 16.18 14.84
CA LEU A 80 7.32 15.52 13.60
C LEU A 80 6.93 16.36 12.37
N THR A 81 7.74 16.25 11.32
CA THR A 81 7.48 16.84 10.01
C THR A 81 7.59 15.75 8.96
N PHE A 82 6.59 15.61 8.10
CA PHE A 82 6.64 14.69 6.98
C PHE A 82 7.06 15.43 5.70
N SER A 83 7.67 14.72 4.78
CA SER A 83 8.25 15.30 3.56
C SER A 83 7.18 15.37 2.45
N THR A 84 6.56 16.53 2.24
CA THR A 84 5.60 16.79 1.15
C THR A 84 6.11 16.33 -0.22
N LYS A 85 7.41 16.52 -0.50
CA LYS A 85 8.06 16.08 -1.75
C LYS A 85 8.07 14.57 -1.98
N LYS A 86 8.02 13.78 -0.90
CA LYS A 86 7.99 12.31 -0.95
C LYS A 86 6.57 11.77 -0.85
N THR A 87 5.63 12.59 -0.39
CA THR A 87 4.23 12.20 -0.25
C THR A 87 3.54 12.28 -1.61
N GLU A 88 3.04 11.13 -2.05
CA GLU A 88 2.36 10.97 -3.33
C GLU A 88 0.88 10.62 -3.09
N VAL A 89 0.03 10.95 -4.06
CA VAL A 89 -1.41 10.69 -4.02
C VAL A 89 -1.81 9.85 -5.21
N LEU A 90 -2.53 8.76 -4.96
CA LEU A 90 -3.14 7.93 -5.99
C LEU A 90 -4.66 8.05 -5.91
N HIS A 91 -5.29 8.38 -7.04
CA HIS A 91 -6.73 8.33 -7.19
C HIS A 91 -7.11 7.18 -8.13
N GLN A 92 -7.91 6.24 -7.61
CA GLN A 92 -8.51 5.17 -8.38
C GLN A 92 -9.99 5.48 -8.62
N PRO A 93 -10.40 5.86 -9.84
CA PRO A 93 -11.80 6.13 -10.12
C PRO A 93 -12.62 4.84 -10.05
N ALA A 94 -13.88 4.96 -9.64
CA ALA A 94 -14.82 3.83 -9.70
C ALA A 94 -14.94 3.32 -11.16
N LEU A 95 -15.27 2.03 -11.30
CA LEU A 95 -15.45 1.41 -12.61
C LEU A 95 -16.35 2.28 -13.52
N GLN A 96 -15.90 2.51 -14.75
CA GLN A 96 -16.59 3.31 -15.78
C GLN A 96 -16.67 4.82 -15.52
N LYS A 97 -16.04 5.35 -14.46
CA LYS A 97 -15.88 6.80 -14.28
C LYS A 97 -14.62 7.30 -14.98
N THR A 98 -14.72 8.49 -15.59
CA THR A 98 -13.57 9.19 -16.14
C THR A 98 -12.61 9.59 -15.02
N TYR A 99 -11.32 9.46 -15.27
CA TYR A 99 -10.29 9.93 -14.34
C TYR A 99 -10.35 11.45 -14.24
N ALA A 100 -10.38 11.94 -13.00
CA ALA A 100 -10.12 13.32 -12.65
C ALA A 100 -8.92 13.35 -11.72
N GLU A 101 -7.97 14.23 -11.99
CA GLU A 101 -6.81 14.40 -11.12
C GLU A 101 -7.24 15.02 -9.78
N THR A 102 -6.87 14.35 -8.69
CA THR A 102 -7.22 14.74 -7.33
C THR A 102 -6.19 15.73 -6.80
N THR A 103 -6.64 16.78 -6.15
CA THR A 103 -5.78 17.81 -5.55
C THR A 103 -5.86 17.69 -4.03
N ILE A 104 -4.85 17.07 -3.44
CA ILE A 104 -4.70 17.03 -1.97
C ILE A 104 -3.60 18.00 -1.58
N ILE A 105 -3.89 18.84 -0.59
CA ILE A 105 -2.97 19.85 -0.07
C ILE A 105 -2.47 19.39 1.30
N ALA A 106 -1.16 19.46 1.51
CA ALA A 106 -0.51 19.19 2.78
C ALA A 106 0.56 20.26 3.05
N GLU A 107 0.56 20.85 4.25
CA GLU A 107 1.50 21.93 4.63
C GLU A 107 1.51 23.12 3.63
N GLY A 108 0.38 23.37 2.94
CA GLY A 108 0.27 24.43 1.94
C GLY A 108 0.81 24.08 0.55
N GLU A 109 1.33 22.87 0.34
CA GLU A 109 1.77 22.37 -0.95
C GLU A 109 0.79 21.35 -1.53
N ILE A 110 0.61 21.37 -2.86
CA ILE A 110 -0.16 20.34 -3.56
C ILE A 110 0.70 19.09 -3.65
N LEU A 111 0.16 17.98 -3.15
CA LEU A 111 0.82 16.68 -3.22
C LEU A 111 0.87 16.16 -4.65
N LYS A 112 1.93 15.42 -4.97
CA LYS A 112 2.14 14.87 -6.32
C LYS A 112 1.14 13.75 -6.60
N ALA A 113 0.24 13.94 -7.56
CA ALA A 113 -0.60 12.88 -8.08
C ALA A 113 0.23 11.90 -8.93
N VAL A 114 0.01 10.60 -8.76
CA VAL A 114 0.77 9.54 -9.46
C VAL A 114 -0.11 8.49 -10.12
N ASP A 115 0.40 7.88 -11.19
CA ASP A 115 -0.24 6.76 -11.90
C ASP A 115 0.01 5.42 -11.19
N LYS A 116 1.17 5.31 -10.54
CA LYS A 116 1.63 4.14 -9.80
C LYS A 116 2.09 4.58 -8.42
N PHE A 117 1.59 3.93 -7.39
CA PHE A 117 1.92 4.20 -6.00
C PHE A 117 2.56 2.95 -5.40
N THR A 118 3.76 3.08 -4.83
CA THR A 118 4.47 1.94 -4.26
C THR A 118 4.55 2.09 -2.75
N TYR A 119 4.04 1.10 -2.03
CA TYR A 119 4.10 1.01 -0.57
C TYR A 119 4.68 -0.34 -0.18
N LEU A 120 5.78 -0.34 0.58
CA LEU A 120 6.48 -1.56 1.04
C LEU A 120 6.77 -2.58 -0.08
N SER A 121 7.13 -2.10 -1.28
CA SER A 121 7.38 -2.92 -2.48
C SER A 121 6.15 -3.48 -3.19
N SER A 122 4.94 -3.20 -2.71
CA SER A 122 3.69 -3.44 -3.43
C SER A 122 3.30 -2.21 -4.24
N THR A 123 3.07 -2.38 -5.54
CA THR A 123 2.72 -1.27 -6.43
C THR A 123 1.25 -1.31 -6.82
N LEU A 124 0.51 -0.27 -6.46
CA LEU A 124 -0.86 -0.02 -6.89
C LEU A 124 -0.86 0.85 -8.15
N SER A 125 -1.82 0.60 -9.04
CA SER A 125 -2.00 1.39 -10.27
C SER A 125 -3.33 2.14 -10.25
N ARG A 126 -3.38 3.30 -10.92
CA ARG A 126 -4.62 4.07 -11.12
C ARG A 126 -5.73 3.24 -11.75
N SER A 127 -5.38 2.38 -12.70
CA SER A 127 -6.31 1.54 -13.46
C SER A 127 -6.83 0.32 -12.68
N VAL A 128 -6.43 0.17 -11.41
CA VAL A 128 -6.82 -0.97 -10.55
C VAL A 128 -6.46 -2.31 -11.21
N ASN A 129 -5.30 -2.35 -11.90
CA ASN A 129 -4.79 -3.56 -12.51
C ASN A 129 -3.64 -4.16 -11.68
N ILE A 130 -3.65 -5.48 -11.57
CA ILE A 130 -2.57 -6.22 -10.90
C ILE A 130 -1.30 -6.31 -11.77
N ASN A 131 -1.44 -6.12 -13.08
CA ASN A 131 -0.32 -6.21 -14.03
C ASN A 131 0.84 -5.30 -13.64
N SER A 132 0.56 -4.05 -13.22
CA SER A 132 1.62 -3.11 -12.82
C SER A 132 2.47 -3.64 -11.65
N GLU A 133 1.84 -4.33 -10.71
CA GLU A 133 2.49 -4.95 -9.57
C GLU A 133 3.30 -6.19 -9.99
N VAL A 134 2.70 -7.07 -10.80
CA VAL A 134 3.33 -8.28 -11.35
C VAL A 134 4.56 -7.92 -12.19
N ASP A 135 4.43 -6.95 -13.10
CA ASP A 135 5.52 -6.48 -13.96
C ASP A 135 6.68 -5.94 -13.13
N THR A 136 6.37 -5.18 -12.07
CA THR A 136 7.38 -4.63 -11.15
C THR A 136 8.11 -5.75 -10.40
N ARG A 137 7.40 -6.76 -9.91
CA ARG A 137 8.00 -7.94 -9.26
C ARG A 137 8.87 -8.74 -10.22
N ILE A 138 8.40 -8.99 -11.44
CA ILE A 138 9.18 -9.69 -12.49
C ILE A 138 10.44 -8.91 -12.82
N ALA A 139 10.36 -7.59 -13.00
CA ALA A 139 11.50 -6.74 -13.30
C ALA A 139 12.54 -6.77 -12.17
N ASN A 140 12.10 -6.64 -10.91
CA ASN A 140 12.98 -6.69 -9.74
C ASN A 140 13.66 -8.06 -9.58
N ALA A 141 12.89 -9.14 -9.71
CA ALA A 141 13.43 -10.50 -9.64
C ALA A 141 14.42 -10.78 -10.78
N SER A 142 14.11 -10.32 -12.00
CA SER A 142 14.99 -10.47 -13.17
C SER A 142 16.30 -9.69 -12.99
N SER A 143 16.23 -8.47 -12.45
CA SER A 143 17.41 -7.67 -12.12
C SER A 143 18.28 -8.36 -11.06
N ALA A 144 17.68 -8.84 -9.97
CA ALA A 144 18.39 -9.57 -8.92
C ALA A 144 19.03 -10.87 -9.45
N PHE A 145 18.32 -11.58 -10.32
CA PHE A 145 18.85 -12.76 -10.99
C PHE A 145 20.05 -12.44 -11.88
N GLY A 146 19.94 -11.41 -12.73
CA GLY A 146 21.04 -10.95 -13.60
C GLY A 146 22.29 -10.63 -12.80
N GLN A 147 22.15 -9.82 -11.75
CA GLN A 147 23.26 -9.48 -10.85
C GLN A 147 23.90 -10.70 -10.18
N LEU A 148 23.10 -11.71 -9.79
CA LEU A 148 23.62 -12.95 -9.20
C LEU A 148 24.34 -13.82 -10.24
N TRP A 149 23.79 -13.91 -11.45
CA TRP A 149 24.30 -14.79 -12.49
C TRP A 149 25.60 -14.25 -13.10
N GLU A 150 25.71 -12.95 -13.30
CA GLU A 150 26.89 -12.27 -13.83
C GLU A 150 28.09 -12.27 -12.88
N ARG A 151 27.87 -12.43 -11.56
CA ARG A 151 28.95 -12.49 -10.57
C ARG A 151 29.86 -13.70 -10.79
N LYS A 152 31.10 -13.42 -11.20
CA LYS A 152 32.19 -14.40 -11.31
C LYS A 152 32.73 -14.75 -9.91
N GLY A 153 33.25 -15.96 -9.74
CA GLY A 153 33.86 -16.41 -8.48
C GLY A 153 32.91 -17.02 -7.45
N ILE A 154 31.59 -17.02 -7.69
CA ILE A 154 30.61 -17.71 -6.84
C ILE A 154 30.33 -19.10 -7.41
N LYS A 155 30.48 -20.14 -6.57
CA LYS A 155 30.15 -21.52 -6.95
C LYS A 155 28.67 -21.65 -7.35
N LEU A 156 28.38 -22.49 -8.33
CA LEU A 156 27.02 -22.73 -8.83
C LEU A 156 26.06 -23.15 -7.70
N SER A 157 26.51 -24.03 -6.79
CA SER A 157 25.71 -24.47 -5.64
C SER A 157 25.32 -23.32 -4.72
N THR A 158 26.20 -22.34 -4.52
CA THR A 158 25.90 -21.12 -3.76
C THR A 158 24.94 -20.22 -4.53
N LYS A 159 25.11 -20.03 -5.84
CA LYS A 159 24.16 -19.27 -6.67
C LYS A 159 22.75 -19.86 -6.59
N LEU A 160 22.61 -21.18 -6.65
CA LEU A 160 21.31 -21.84 -6.52
C LEU A 160 20.65 -21.58 -5.14
N LYS A 161 21.44 -21.58 -4.05
CA LYS A 161 20.93 -21.23 -2.72
C LYS A 161 20.50 -19.77 -2.65
N MET A 162 21.30 -18.85 -3.22
CA MET A 162 20.98 -17.41 -3.26
C MET A 162 19.75 -17.13 -4.12
N TYR A 163 19.59 -17.81 -5.25
CA TYR A 163 18.40 -17.73 -6.09
C TYR A 163 17.14 -18.06 -5.27
N LYS A 164 17.15 -19.17 -4.53
CA LYS A 164 16.02 -19.57 -3.67
C LYS A 164 15.78 -18.62 -2.51
N ALA A 165 16.82 -18.02 -1.95
CA ALA A 165 16.74 -17.16 -0.77
C ALA A 165 16.43 -15.68 -1.09
N ILE A 166 16.68 -15.22 -2.32
CA ILE A 166 16.59 -13.80 -2.69
C ILE A 166 15.65 -13.62 -3.89
N VAL A 167 15.92 -14.30 -5.01
CA VAL A 167 15.19 -14.07 -6.26
C VAL A 167 13.76 -14.61 -6.17
N LEU A 168 13.58 -15.82 -5.64
CA LEU A 168 12.24 -16.40 -5.49
C LEU A 168 11.33 -15.59 -4.55
N PRO A 169 11.76 -15.16 -3.35
CA PRO A 169 10.92 -14.30 -2.50
C PRO A 169 10.53 -12.98 -3.17
N ILE A 170 11.44 -12.34 -3.91
CA ILE A 170 11.09 -11.10 -4.64
C ILE A 170 9.98 -11.35 -5.68
N LEU A 171 10.06 -12.47 -6.40
CA LEU A 171 9.06 -12.84 -7.41
C LEU A 171 7.72 -13.25 -6.80
N LEU A 172 7.76 -13.96 -5.68
CA LEU A 172 6.59 -14.56 -5.03
C LEU A 172 6.01 -13.71 -3.91
N HIS A 173 6.61 -12.57 -3.59
CA HIS A 173 6.12 -11.63 -2.59
C HIS A 173 4.64 -11.31 -2.84
N ALA A 174 3.82 -11.30 -1.78
CA ALA A 174 2.35 -11.17 -1.82
C ALA A 174 1.56 -12.35 -2.43
N CYS A 175 2.22 -13.45 -2.82
CA CYS A 175 1.59 -14.71 -3.23
C CYS A 175 1.92 -15.87 -2.27
N GLU A 176 2.65 -15.61 -1.20
CA GLU A 176 3.01 -16.60 -0.18
C GLU A 176 1.79 -16.96 0.68
N THR A 177 1.57 -18.26 0.88
CA THR A 177 0.50 -18.85 1.71
C THR A 177 1.05 -19.42 3.00
#